data_AF-A0A851QVR4-F1
#
_entry.id   AF-A0A851QVR4-F1
#
_cell.length_a   1.000
_cell.length_b   1.000
_cell.length_c   1.000
_cell.angle_alpha   90.00
_cell.angle_beta   90.00
_cell.angle_gamma   90.00
#
_symmetry.space_group_name_H-M   'P 1'
#
loop_
_entity.id
_entity.type
_entity.pdbx_description
1 polymer ?
#
loop_
_entity_poly.entity_id
_entity_poly.type
_entity_poly.pdbx_seq_one_letter_code
_entity_poly.pdbx_strand_id
1 'polypeptide(L)'
;GSLRSCSSSDCFSKVMPPRKKRRPAAGDDLSAKKSRHDGMYRKYDSTRIKAEEEEVFSSKRCLEWFYEYAGTDDVVGPEGMEKFCEDIGVEPENVVMLVLAWKLDAQNMGYFTLQEWLKGMTSLQCDTTEKLRNSLDYLRSLLNEPTNFKLIYRYAFDFAREKDQRSLDINTAKCMLGLLLGKAWSLFPVFHQFLEQSKYKVINKDQWCNVLEFSRTINLDLSNYDEDGAWPVLLDEFVEWYKGKQMT
;
A
#
# COMPACT_ATOMS: atom_id res chain seq x y z
N GLY A 1 -0.51 -38.21 -53.66
CA GLY A 1 -1.35 -39.41 -53.79
C GLY A 1 -1.50 -40.02 -52.40
N SER A 2 -2.58 -40.67 -51.98
CA SER A 2 -3.75 -41.28 -52.62
C SER A 2 -4.79 -41.45 -51.47
N LEU A 3 -6.00 -40.91 -51.53
CA LEU A 3 -7.28 -41.55 -51.91
C LEU A 3 -7.55 -42.99 -51.42
N ARG A 4 -8.76 -43.14 -50.80
CA ARG A 4 -9.69 -44.30 -50.76
C ARG A 4 -9.38 -45.45 -49.78
N SER A 5 -10.31 -46.25 -49.21
CA SER A 5 -11.78 -46.27 -49.05
C SER A 5 -12.19 -47.60 -48.35
N CYS A 6 -13.22 -47.57 -47.50
CA CYS A 6 -14.33 -48.55 -47.30
C CYS A 6 -14.14 -50.04 -46.90
N SER A 7 -14.96 -50.45 -45.89
CA SER A 7 -15.81 -51.68 -45.76
C SER A 7 -15.13 -53.05 -45.64
N SER A 8 -15.63 -54.12 -45.00
CA SER A 8 -16.84 -54.51 -44.23
C SER A 8 -16.57 -55.96 -43.74
N SER A 9 -17.22 -56.43 -42.66
CA SER A 9 -17.91 -57.75 -42.64
C SER A 9 -18.45 -58.13 -41.26
N ASP A 10 -19.77 -58.31 -41.21
CA ASP A 10 -20.60 -58.91 -40.16
C ASP A 10 -20.27 -60.38 -39.86
N CYS A 11 -20.73 -60.90 -38.71
CA CYS A 11 -21.58 -62.12 -38.66
C CYS A 11 -22.23 -62.39 -37.28
N PHE A 12 -23.56 -62.25 -37.26
CA PHE A 12 -24.61 -63.15 -36.71
C PHE A 12 -24.60 -63.71 -35.27
N SER A 13 -25.50 -63.12 -34.47
CA SER A 13 -26.73 -63.69 -33.87
C SER A 13 -26.76 -65.08 -33.22
N LYS A 14 -27.31 -65.14 -31.99
CA LYS A 14 -28.37 -66.11 -31.59
C LYS A 14 -29.13 -65.67 -30.33
N VAL A 15 -30.41 -66.06 -30.31
CA VAL A 15 -31.55 -65.54 -29.55
C VAL A 15 -32.15 -66.65 -28.65
N MET A 16 -32.29 -66.39 -27.33
CA MET A 16 -33.39 -66.72 -26.34
C MET A 16 -33.96 -68.18 -26.19
N PRO A 17 -34.88 -68.56 -25.23
CA PRO A 17 -35.45 -67.96 -23.98
C PRO A 17 -35.58 -69.01 -22.79
N PRO A 18 -36.65 -69.08 -21.94
CA PRO A 18 -36.80 -68.43 -20.63
C PRO A 18 -37.14 -69.39 -19.45
N ARG A 19 -37.14 -68.92 -18.18
CA ARG A 19 -38.00 -69.51 -17.12
C ARG A 19 -38.50 -68.49 -16.08
N LYS A 20 -39.84 -68.39 -16.05
CA LYS A 20 -40.79 -67.79 -15.06
C LYS A 20 -40.45 -68.20 -13.60
N LYS A 21 -40.89 -67.59 -12.50
CA LYS A 21 -41.88 -66.55 -12.11
C LYS A 21 -41.66 -66.29 -10.61
N ARG A 22 -41.82 -65.05 -10.11
CA ARG A 22 -42.70 -64.72 -8.95
C ARG A 22 -42.69 -63.20 -8.66
N ARG A 23 -43.88 -62.60 -8.64
CA ARG A 23 -44.20 -61.33 -7.96
C ARG A 23 -44.62 -61.65 -6.51
N PRO A 24 -44.48 -60.67 -5.59
CA PRO A 24 -45.65 -59.90 -5.12
C PRO A 24 -45.36 -58.39 -5.21
N ALA A 25 -46.27 -57.56 -5.70
CA ALA A 25 -47.45 -56.96 -5.07
C ALA A 25 -47.14 -55.55 -4.52
N ALA A 26 -48.09 -54.65 -4.74
CA ALA A 26 -48.00 -53.20 -4.56
C ALA A 26 -47.84 -52.77 -3.10
N GLY A 27 -47.24 -51.60 -2.90
CA GLY A 27 -47.27 -50.88 -1.63
C GLY A 27 -46.12 -49.91 -1.48
N ASP A 28 -46.47 -48.62 -1.48
CA ASP A 28 -45.84 -47.52 -0.76
C ASP A 28 -44.85 -46.60 -1.48
N ASP A 29 -45.43 -45.43 -1.77
CA ASP A 29 -44.86 -44.15 -2.12
C ASP A 29 -43.89 -43.69 -1.02
N LEU A 30 -42.58 -43.90 -1.22
CA LEU A 30 -41.55 -43.27 -0.42
C LEU A 30 -40.95 -42.12 -1.21
N SER A 31 -41.59 -40.95 -1.08
CA SER A 31 -40.93 -39.66 -1.25
C SER A 31 -39.52 -39.72 -0.67
N ALA A 32 -38.51 -39.58 -1.54
CA ALA A 32 -37.14 -39.42 -1.12
C ALA A 32 -37.03 -38.11 -0.33
N LYS A 33 -37.18 -38.18 0.99
CA LYS A 33 -36.77 -37.12 1.91
C LYS A 33 -35.26 -37.00 1.81
N LYS A 34 -34.79 -36.23 0.83
CA LYS A 34 -33.41 -35.77 0.73
C LYS A 34 -33.07 -35.13 2.07
N SER A 35 -32.20 -35.79 2.83
CA SER A 35 -31.85 -35.44 4.19
C SER A 35 -31.43 -33.97 4.25
N ARG A 36 -32.15 -33.16 5.03
CA ARG A 36 -31.82 -31.75 5.29
C ARG A 36 -30.41 -31.57 5.89
N HIS A 37 -29.84 -32.65 6.43
CA HIS A 37 -28.52 -32.65 7.05
C HIS A 37 -27.40 -32.49 5.99
N ASP A 38 -27.50 -33.14 4.82
CA ASP A 38 -26.46 -33.08 3.78
C ASP A 38 -26.35 -31.69 3.13
N GLY A 39 -27.48 -30.97 3.03
CA GLY A 39 -27.51 -29.58 2.55
C GLY A 39 -26.92 -28.56 3.54
N MET A 40 -27.03 -28.83 4.84
CA MET A 40 -26.50 -27.94 5.88
C MET A 40 -24.97 -28.02 5.98
N TYR A 41 -24.40 -29.21 5.85
CA TYR A 41 -22.94 -29.39 5.80
C TYR A 41 -22.34 -28.82 4.52
N ARG A 42 -22.94 -29.05 3.34
CA ARG A 42 -22.48 -28.41 2.08
C ARG A 42 -22.57 -26.89 2.08
N LYS A 43 -23.62 -26.32 2.69
CA LYS A 43 -23.76 -24.87 2.81
C LYS A 43 -22.70 -24.32 3.76
N TYR A 44 -22.47 -24.95 4.90
CA TYR A 44 -21.44 -24.54 5.86
C TYR A 44 -20.03 -24.62 5.26
N ASP A 45 -19.72 -25.70 4.55
CA ASP A 45 -18.45 -25.91 3.86
C ASP A 45 -18.23 -24.87 2.74
N SER A 46 -19.25 -24.60 1.92
CA SER A 46 -19.19 -23.55 0.89
C SER A 46 -19.06 -22.13 1.47
N THR A 47 -19.66 -21.86 2.63
CA THR A 47 -19.57 -20.54 3.28
C THR A 47 -18.19 -20.35 3.89
N ARG A 48 -17.61 -21.42 4.45
CA ARG A 48 -16.26 -21.44 4.99
C ARG A 48 -15.20 -21.31 3.91
N ILE A 49 -15.34 -22.04 2.80
CA ILE A 49 -14.44 -21.90 1.64
C ILE A 49 -14.48 -20.48 1.07
N LYS A 50 -15.67 -19.86 0.98
CA LYS A 50 -15.78 -18.44 0.59
C LYS A 50 -15.09 -17.48 1.55
N ALA A 51 -15.22 -17.69 2.86
CA ALA A 51 -14.51 -16.88 3.85
C ALA A 51 -12.99 -17.06 3.75
N GLU A 52 -12.51 -18.30 3.54
CA GLU A 52 -11.09 -18.59 3.33
C GLU A 52 -10.56 -17.96 2.02
N GLU A 53 -11.35 -17.90 0.95
CA GLU A 53 -11.02 -17.21 -0.31
C GLU A 53 -11.04 -15.67 -0.19
N GLU A 54 -11.84 -15.11 0.71
CA GLU A 54 -11.87 -13.67 1.00
C GLU A 54 -10.62 -13.21 1.77
N GLU A 55 -10.08 -14.06 2.65
CA GLU A 55 -8.83 -13.82 3.38
C GLU A 55 -7.60 -13.80 2.47
N VAL A 56 -7.53 -14.67 1.47
CA VAL A 56 -6.38 -14.74 0.55
C VAL A 56 -6.38 -13.55 -0.42
N PHE A 57 -5.20 -13.01 -0.73
CA PHE A 57 -5.04 -11.93 -1.72
C PHE A 57 -5.49 -12.37 -3.14
N SER A 58 -6.19 -11.47 -3.83
CA SER A 58 -6.68 -11.63 -5.20
C SER A 58 -6.30 -10.41 -6.04
N SER A 59 -5.48 -10.62 -7.07
CA SER A 59 -5.09 -9.56 -8.02
C SER A 59 -6.30 -8.95 -8.73
N LYS A 60 -7.35 -9.73 -9.00
CA LYS A 60 -8.57 -9.23 -9.61
C LYS A 60 -9.30 -8.25 -8.70
N ARG A 61 -9.44 -8.59 -7.42
CA ARG A 61 -10.07 -7.71 -6.42
C ARG A 61 -9.25 -6.46 -6.18
N CYS A 62 -7.92 -6.59 -6.13
CA CYS A 62 -7.00 -5.46 -6.03
C CYS A 62 -7.11 -4.48 -7.21
N LEU A 63 -7.31 -5.01 -8.44
CA LEU A 63 -7.53 -4.22 -9.64
C LEU A 63 -8.89 -3.51 -9.64
N GLU A 64 -9.95 -4.22 -9.26
CA GLU A 64 -11.30 -3.64 -9.13
C GLU A 64 -11.27 -2.50 -8.10
N TRP A 65 -10.62 -2.72 -6.96
CA TRP A 65 -10.43 -1.73 -5.91
C TRP A 65 -9.66 -0.49 -6.38
N PHE A 66 -8.62 -0.65 -7.20
CA PHE A 66 -7.90 0.49 -7.79
C PHE A 66 -8.82 1.39 -8.62
N TYR A 67 -9.65 0.80 -9.48
CA TYR A 67 -10.55 1.56 -10.36
C TYR A 67 -11.71 2.25 -9.61
N GLU A 68 -11.95 1.91 -8.35
CA GLU A 68 -12.86 2.70 -7.49
C GLU A 68 -12.35 4.12 -7.21
N TYR A 69 -11.04 4.34 -7.35
CA TYR A 69 -10.38 5.63 -7.13
C TYR A 69 -9.85 6.25 -8.43
N ALA A 70 -9.41 5.42 -9.39
CA ALA A 70 -8.86 5.89 -10.66
C ALA A 70 -9.94 6.20 -11.73
N GLY A 71 -11.18 5.74 -11.54
CA GLY A 71 -12.25 5.91 -12.51
C GLY A 71 -11.94 5.16 -13.81
N THR A 72 -11.83 5.89 -14.93
CA THR A 72 -11.51 5.32 -16.25
C THR A 72 -10.03 5.38 -16.63
N ASP A 73 -9.19 5.98 -15.77
CA ASP A 73 -7.78 6.20 -16.04
C ASP A 73 -6.91 5.14 -15.35
N ASP A 74 -5.68 4.96 -15.81
CA ASP A 74 -4.70 4.06 -15.18
C ASP A 74 -3.87 4.77 -14.08
N VAL A 75 -4.43 5.83 -13.49
CA VAL A 75 -3.80 6.65 -12.44
C VAL A 75 -4.87 7.13 -11.45
N VAL A 76 -4.63 6.91 -10.16
CA VAL A 76 -5.33 7.61 -9.08
C VAL A 76 -4.71 8.99 -8.92
N GLY A 77 -5.44 10.03 -9.28
CA GLY A 77 -5.03 11.44 -9.07
C GLY A 77 -5.47 12.01 -7.72
N PRO A 78 -5.31 13.32 -7.49
CA PRO A 78 -5.61 13.96 -6.21
C PRO A 78 -7.03 13.73 -5.67
N GLU A 79 -8.06 13.84 -6.52
CA GLU A 79 -9.45 13.60 -6.09
C GLU A 79 -9.68 12.14 -5.65
N GLY A 80 -9.12 11.19 -6.40
CA GLY A 80 -9.17 9.77 -6.03
C GLY A 80 -8.35 9.46 -4.77
N MET A 81 -7.23 10.17 -4.58
CA MET A 81 -6.38 10.06 -3.41
C MET A 81 -7.08 10.57 -2.15
N GLU A 82 -7.83 11.66 -2.23
CA GLU A 82 -8.64 12.18 -1.12
C GLU A 82 -9.69 11.14 -0.67
N LYS A 83 -10.45 10.59 -1.63
CA LYS A 83 -11.41 9.51 -1.36
C LYS A 83 -10.73 8.27 -0.77
N PHE A 84 -9.58 7.87 -1.31
CA PHE A 84 -8.82 6.74 -0.79
C PHE A 84 -8.36 6.96 0.66
N CYS A 85 -7.87 8.17 0.98
CA CYS A 85 -7.47 8.55 2.33
C CYS A 85 -8.67 8.51 3.30
N GLU A 86 -9.82 9.06 2.90
CA GLU A 86 -11.07 8.98 3.66
C GLU A 86 -11.47 7.52 3.93
N ASP A 87 -11.47 6.69 2.90
CA ASP A 87 -11.83 5.28 2.97
C ASP A 87 -10.90 4.49 3.89
N ILE A 88 -9.61 4.80 3.97
CA ILE A 88 -8.70 4.11 4.92
C ILE A 88 -8.63 4.81 6.29
N GLY A 89 -9.33 5.93 6.47
CA GLY A 89 -9.44 6.65 7.74
C GLY A 89 -8.17 7.42 8.12
N VAL A 90 -7.47 8.00 7.15
CA VAL A 90 -6.28 8.83 7.38
C VAL A 90 -6.39 10.15 6.62
N GLU A 91 -5.75 11.20 7.12
CA GLU A 91 -5.60 12.44 6.36
C GLU A 91 -4.55 12.28 5.25
N PRO A 92 -4.68 12.98 4.11
CA PRO A 92 -3.65 12.97 3.06
C PRO A 92 -2.26 13.39 3.58
N GLU A 93 -2.22 14.36 4.49
CA GLU A 93 -1.01 14.83 5.18
C GLU A 93 -0.66 13.96 6.42
N ASN A 94 -0.84 12.64 6.32
CA ASN A 94 -0.41 11.72 7.37
C ASN A 94 0.90 11.04 6.98
N VAL A 95 1.84 10.91 7.92
CA VAL A 95 3.13 10.23 7.68
C VAL A 95 2.96 8.79 7.19
N VAL A 96 1.87 8.09 7.54
CA VAL A 96 1.62 6.73 7.05
C VAL A 96 1.37 6.69 5.53
N MET A 97 0.81 7.76 4.95
CA MET A 97 0.62 7.87 3.50
C MET A 97 1.96 7.98 2.77
N LEU A 98 2.92 8.68 3.35
CA LEU A 98 4.29 8.73 2.82
C LEU A 98 4.95 7.33 2.86
N VAL A 99 4.76 6.57 3.94
CA VAL A 99 5.28 5.19 4.03
C VAL A 99 4.59 4.26 3.03
N LEU A 100 3.27 4.41 2.85
CA LEU A 100 2.53 3.66 1.85
C LEU A 100 3.04 3.97 0.44
N ALA A 101 3.20 5.24 0.09
CA ALA A 101 3.77 5.66 -1.20
C ALA A 101 5.16 5.06 -1.41
N TRP A 102 6.02 5.07 -0.38
CA TRP A 102 7.33 4.42 -0.42
C TRP A 102 7.24 2.90 -0.66
N LYS A 103 6.27 2.20 -0.02
CA LYS A 103 6.03 0.76 -0.25
C LYS A 103 5.50 0.46 -1.64
N LEU A 104 4.77 1.38 -2.25
CA LEU A 104 4.28 1.30 -3.63
C LEU A 104 5.36 1.70 -4.66
N ASP A 105 6.50 2.22 -4.21
CA ASP A 105 7.55 2.77 -5.08
C ASP A 105 7.00 3.90 -5.98
N ALA A 106 6.13 4.73 -5.39
CA ALA A 106 5.40 5.77 -6.12
C ALA A 106 6.33 6.91 -6.56
N GLN A 107 6.19 7.36 -7.80
CA GLN A 107 7.12 8.35 -8.36
C GLN A 107 6.71 9.80 -8.11
N ASN A 108 5.42 10.09 -7.94
CA ASN A 108 4.92 11.47 -7.83
C ASN A 108 3.93 11.62 -6.68
N MET A 109 4.13 12.63 -5.84
CA MET A 109 3.22 12.97 -4.76
C MET A 109 1.81 13.30 -5.25
N GLY A 110 0.81 12.69 -4.61
CA GLY A 110 -0.61 12.85 -4.96
C GLY A 110 -1.10 11.91 -6.06
N TYR A 111 -0.24 11.03 -6.59
CA TYR A 111 -0.60 10.11 -7.67
C TYR A 111 -0.15 8.68 -7.38
N PHE A 112 -0.98 7.70 -7.71
CA PHE A 112 -0.58 6.29 -7.83
C PHE A 112 -0.99 5.75 -9.20
N THR A 113 -0.02 5.25 -9.95
CA THR A 113 -0.28 4.52 -11.20
C THR A 113 -0.79 3.12 -10.91
N LEU A 114 -1.45 2.52 -11.90
CA LEU A 114 -1.91 1.13 -11.82
C LEU A 114 -0.78 0.16 -11.47
N GLN A 115 0.41 0.35 -12.04
CA GLN A 115 1.56 -0.55 -11.81
C GLN A 115 2.11 -0.42 -10.39
N GLU A 116 2.27 0.80 -9.89
CA GLU A 116 2.71 1.07 -8.50
C GLU A 116 1.73 0.44 -7.51
N TRP A 117 0.42 0.67 -7.72
CA TRP A 117 -0.63 0.11 -6.89
C TRP A 117 -0.59 -1.42 -6.88
N LEU A 118 -0.69 -2.06 -8.05
CA LEU A 118 -0.74 -3.53 -8.12
C LEU A 118 0.52 -4.17 -7.53
N LYS A 119 1.71 -3.66 -7.84
CA LYS A 119 2.98 -4.16 -7.29
C LYS A 119 3.03 -3.98 -5.77
N GLY A 120 2.75 -2.78 -5.28
CA GLY A 120 2.82 -2.44 -3.86
C GLY A 120 1.79 -3.18 -3.02
N MET A 121 0.53 -3.14 -3.44
CA MET A 121 -0.59 -3.79 -2.76
C MET A 121 -0.47 -5.31 -2.76
N THR A 122 0.04 -5.91 -3.85
CA THR A 122 0.41 -7.34 -3.86
C THR A 122 1.50 -7.64 -2.83
N SER A 123 2.55 -6.80 -2.75
CA SER A 123 3.62 -7.01 -1.76
C SER A 123 3.13 -6.89 -0.31
N LEU A 124 2.12 -6.04 -0.08
CA LEU A 124 1.46 -5.84 1.21
C LEU A 124 0.37 -6.88 1.50
N GLN A 125 0.03 -7.74 0.53
CA GLN A 125 -1.10 -8.67 0.59
C GLN A 125 -2.43 -7.95 0.90
N CYS A 126 -2.59 -6.73 0.40
CA CYS A 126 -3.78 -5.90 0.60
C CYS A 126 -4.53 -5.77 -0.72
N ASP A 127 -5.76 -6.27 -0.78
CA ASP A 127 -6.63 -6.13 -1.96
C ASP A 127 -7.98 -5.50 -1.63
N THR A 128 -8.14 -4.97 -0.42
CA THR A 128 -9.32 -4.27 0.06
C THR A 128 -8.93 -3.17 1.04
N THR A 129 -9.81 -2.19 1.23
CA THR A 129 -9.71 -1.13 2.25
C THR A 129 -9.47 -1.69 3.65
N GLU A 130 -10.17 -2.76 4.04
CA GLU A 130 -10.04 -3.37 5.36
C GLU A 130 -8.66 -3.97 5.61
N LYS A 131 -8.11 -4.72 4.64
CA LYS A 131 -6.77 -5.30 4.77
C LYS A 131 -5.69 -4.22 4.87
N LEU A 132 -5.83 -3.14 4.11
CA LEU A 132 -4.90 -2.02 4.20
C LEU A 132 -5.02 -1.28 5.54
N ARG A 133 -6.24 -1.01 6.03
CA ARG A 133 -6.49 -0.43 7.36
C ARG A 133 -5.80 -1.25 8.46
N ASN A 134 -5.93 -2.57 8.41
CA ASN A 134 -5.28 -3.49 9.36
C ASN A 134 -3.74 -3.50 9.24
N SER A 135 -3.20 -3.05 8.11
CA SER A 135 -1.75 -2.96 7.85
C SER A 135 -1.15 -1.60 8.20
N LEU A 136 -1.95 -0.57 8.54
CA LEU A 136 -1.45 0.79 8.80
C LEU A 136 -0.47 0.83 9.98
N ASP A 137 -0.70 0.05 11.03
CA ASP A 137 0.22 0.00 12.18
C ASP A 137 1.55 -0.66 11.82
N TYR A 138 1.52 -1.70 10.98
CA TYR A 138 2.73 -2.25 10.40
C TYR A 138 3.49 -1.19 9.58
N LEU A 139 2.81 -0.44 8.71
CA LEU A 139 3.44 0.63 7.93
C LEU A 139 4.08 1.69 8.85
N ARG A 140 3.38 2.14 9.89
CA ARG A 140 3.94 3.07 10.89
C ARG A 140 5.18 2.51 11.56
N SER A 141 5.17 1.21 11.89
CA SER A 141 6.30 0.55 12.55
C SER A 141 7.59 0.59 11.72
N LEU A 142 7.50 0.69 10.39
CA LEU A 142 8.67 0.79 9.51
C LEU A 142 9.51 2.04 9.77
N LEU A 143 8.92 3.11 10.32
CA LEU A 143 9.63 4.33 10.70
C LEU A 143 10.45 4.17 11.99
N ASN A 144 10.18 3.15 12.80
CA ASN A 144 10.94 2.91 14.03
C ASN A 144 12.34 2.34 13.74
N GLU A 145 12.52 1.70 12.57
CA GLU A 145 13.80 1.14 12.14
C GLU A 145 14.69 2.23 11.54
N PRO A 146 15.88 2.54 12.12
CA PRO A 146 16.69 3.69 11.69
C PRO A 146 17.10 3.66 10.21
N THR A 147 17.32 2.46 9.67
CA THR A 147 17.66 2.23 8.26
C THR A 147 16.48 2.53 7.34
N ASN A 148 15.31 2.00 7.66
CA ASN A 148 14.09 2.26 6.89
C ASN A 148 13.70 3.73 6.99
N PHE A 149 13.77 4.33 8.18
CA PHE A 149 13.53 5.76 8.36
C PHE A 149 14.44 6.59 7.45
N LYS A 150 15.75 6.29 7.39
CA LYS A 150 16.68 7.01 6.50
C LYS A 150 16.33 6.84 5.02
N LEU A 151 15.87 5.66 4.61
CA LEU A 151 15.43 5.40 3.24
C LEU A 151 14.15 6.17 2.91
N ILE A 152 13.12 6.10 3.78
CA ILE A 152 11.85 6.82 3.63
C ILE A 152 12.08 8.34 3.63
N TYR A 153 12.91 8.84 4.54
CA TYR A 153 13.27 10.25 4.61
C TYR A 153 13.91 10.76 3.32
N ARG A 154 14.83 9.97 2.73
CA ARG A 154 15.46 10.32 1.45
C ARG A 154 14.48 10.24 0.28
N TYR A 155 13.65 9.20 0.26
CA TYR A 155 12.60 9.02 -0.73
C TYR A 155 11.62 10.20 -0.74
N ALA A 156 11.21 10.70 0.43
CA ALA A 156 10.26 11.79 0.56
C ALA A 156 10.66 13.05 -0.24
N PHE A 157 11.97 13.34 -0.29
CA PHE A 157 12.47 14.45 -1.11
C PHE A 157 12.22 14.22 -2.61
N ASP A 158 12.58 13.04 -3.11
CA ASP A 158 12.43 12.74 -4.54
C ASP A 158 10.94 12.61 -4.92
N PHE A 159 10.11 12.09 -4.02
CA PHE A 159 8.67 11.90 -4.17
C PHE A 159 7.89 13.22 -4.20
N ALA A 160 8.23 14.17 -3.33
CA ALA A 160 7.55 15.46 -3.22
C ALA A 160 8.05 16.50 -4.24
N ARG A 161 9.20 16.25 -4.90
CA ARG A 161 9.81 17.18 -5.84
C ARG A 161 9.13 17.09 -7.21
N GLU A 162 8.77 18.24 -7.76
CA GLU A 162 8.28 18.33 -9.13
C GLU A 162 9.31 17.82 -10.14
N LYS A 163 8.80 17.27 -11.25
CA LYS A 163 9.63 16.85 -12.37
C LYS A 163 10.55 17.99 -12.82
N ASP A 164 11.79 17.65 -13.13
CA ASP A 164 12.84 18.58 -13.60
C ASP A 164 13.36 19.63 -12.59
N GLN A 165 12.76 19.76 -11.39
CA GLN A 165 13.30 20.64 -10.34
C GLN A 165 14.49 19.99 -9.60
N ARG A 166 15.28 20.77 -8.85
CA ARG A 166 16.37 20.22 -8.01
C ARG A 166 16.17 20.44 -6.52
N SER A 167 15.01 20.97 -6.16
CA SER A 167 14.67 21.43 -4.81
C SER A 167 13.17 21.34 -4.58
N LEU A 168 12.78 21.25 -3.32
CA LEU A 168 11.41 21.43 -2.86
C LEU A 168 11.16 22.90 -2.57
N ASP A 169 9.95 23.41 -2.83
CA ASP A 169 9.56 24.70 -2.27
C ASP A 169 9.51 24.64 -0.73
N ILE A 170 9.69 25.77 -0.08
CA ILE A 170 9.82 25.82 1.38
C ILE A 170 8.57 25.35 2.11
N ASN A 171 7.37 25.52 1.55
CA ASN A 171 6.13 25.12 2.22
C ASN A 171 5.97 23.59 2.18
N THR A 172 6.19 22.98 1.02
CA THR A 172 6.21 21.52 0.88
C THR A 172 7.31 20.90 1.74
N ALA A 173 8.51 21.48 1.74
CA ALA A 173 9.62 20.99 2.56
C ALA A 173 9.28 21.04 4.05
N LYS A 174 8.73 22.16 4.56
CA LYS A 174 8.31 22.29 5.96
C LYS A 174 7.25 21.25 6.34
N CYS A 175 6.23 21.06 5.50
CA CYS A 175 5.19 20.05 5.74
C CYS A 175 5.80 18.64 5.82
N MET A 176 6.59 18.24 4.83
CA MET A 176 7.24 16.92 4.81
C MET A 176 8.19 16.70 5.99
N LEU A 177 8.99 17.71 6.36
CA LEU A 177 9.83 17.62 7.56
C LEU A 177 8.99 17.52 8.83
N GLY A 178 7.83 18.19 8.90
CA GLY A 178 6.88 18.07 10.00
C GLY A 178 6.34 16.66 10.17
N LEU A 179 5.98 16.01 9.06
CA LEU A 179 5.52 14.62 9.07
C LEU A 179 6.60 13.66 9.57
N LEU A 180 7.85 13.86 9.15
CA LEU A 180 8.96 12.94 9.42
C LEU A 180 9.65 13.19 10.76
N LEU A 181 9.89 14.45 11.10
CA LEU A 181 10.72 14.86 12.25
C LEU A 181 9.92 15.52 13.37
N GLY A 182 8.67 15.91 13.15
CA GLY A 182 7.90 16.69 14.12
C GLY A 182 7.71 16.02 15.48
N LYS A 183 7.66 14.68 15.51
CA LYS A 183 7.61 13.91 16.77
C LYS A 183 8.97 13.33 17.17
N ALA A 184 9.90 13.20 16.23
CA ALA A 184 11.15 12.48 16.43
C ALA A 184 12.33 13.37 16.86
N TRP A 185 12.28 14.67 16.55
CA TRP A 185 13.37 15.60 16.80
C TRP A 185 12.92 16.77 17.67
N SER A 186 13.46 16.87 18.87
CA SER A 186 13.03 17.87 19.87
C SER A 186 13.28 19.33 19.44
N LEU A 187 14.27 19.60 18.57
CA LEU A 187 14.49 20.93 18.00
C LEU A 187 13.64 21.20 16.77
N PHE A 188 12.83 20.26 16.29
CA PHE A 188 12.00 20.47 15.10
C PHE A 188 11.07 21.69 15.22
N PRO A 189 10.36 21.95 16.34
CA PRO A 189 9.48 23.11 16.43
C PRO A 189 10.21 24.44 16.22
N VAL A 190 11.42 24.58 16.78
CA VAL A 190 12.23 25.79 16.62
C VAL A 190 12.90 25.86 15.25
N PHE A 191 13.29 24.73 14.67
CA PHE A 191 13.79 24.66 13.30
C PHE A 191 12.70 25.02 12.28
N HIS A 192 11.49 24.53 12.47
CA HIS A 192 10.33 24.89 11.65
C HIS A 192 10.07 26.40 11.72
N GLN A 193 10.06 26.99 12.92
CA GLN A 193 9.92 28.43 13.10
C GLN A 193 11.05 29.22 12.41
N PHE A 194 12.29 28.75 12.48
CA PHE A 194 13.41 29.34 11.75
C PHE A 194 13.13 29.34 10.24
N LEU A 195 12.71 28.21 9.66
CA LEU A 195 12.40 28.12 8.24
C LEU A 195 11.28 29.10 7.83
N GLU A 196 10.26 29.30 8.68
CA GLU A 196 9.17 30.26 8.43
C GLU A 196 9.63 31.72 8.35
N GLN A 197 10.63 32.09 9.16
CA GLN A 197 11.13 33.45 9.26
C GLN A 197 12.35 33.70 8.37
N SER A 198 12.92 32.63 7.82
CA SER A 198 14.12 32.67 7.00
C SER A 198 13.87 33.26 5.61
N LYS A 199 14.99 33.59 4.94
CA LYS A 199 15.00 33.99 3.53
C LYS A 199 14.81 32.82 2.55
N TYR A 200 14.89 31.57 3.01
CA TYR A 200 14.87 30.39 2.14
C TYR A 200 13.50 30.22 1.48
N LYS A 201 13.50 30.04 0.15
CA LYS A 201 12.30 29.76 -0.64
C LYS A 201 12.22 28.31 -1.10
N VAL A 202 13.35 27.61 -1.06
CA VAL A 202 13.46 26.22 -1.48
C VAL A 202 14.47 25.49 -0.58
N ILE A 203 14.35 24.16 -0.51
CA ILE A 203 15.31 23.25 0.12
C ILE A 203 15.85 22.30 -0.94
N ASN A 204 17.16 22.25 -1.13
CA ASN A 204 17.80 21.32 -2.06
C ASN A 204 18.08 19.95 -1.41
N LYS A 205 18.51 18.97 -2.20
CA LYS A 205 18.71 17.58 -1.74
C LYS A 205 19.79 17.46 -0.66
N ASP A 206 20.85 18.26 -0.76
CA ASP A 206 21.96 18.26 0.19
C ASP A 206 21.54 18.81 1.55
N GLN A 207 20.87 19.97 1.56
CA GLN A 207 20.27 20.55 2.76
C GLN A 207 19.30 19.58 3.42
N TRP A 208 18.38 18.99 2.65
CA TRP A 208 17.43 17.99 3.13
C TRP A 208 18.15 16.82 3.84
N CYS A 209 19.14 16.21 3.20
CA CYS A 209 19.86 15.09 3.79
C CYS A 209 20.61 15.49 5.07
N ASN A 210 21.23 16.67 5.09
CA ASN A 210 21.97 17.16 6.25
C ASN A 210 21.06 17.53 7.42
N VAL A 211 19.80 17.93 7.21
CA VAL A 211 18.84 18.13 8.31
C VAL A 211 18.64 16.83 9.11
N LEU A 212 18.54 15.68 8.43
CA LEU A 212 18.45 14.39 9.14
C LEU A 212 19.72 14.08 9.91
N GLU A 213 20.90 14.24 9.30
CA GLU A 213 22.16 13.95 9.99
C GLU A 213 22.34 14.88 11.19
N PHE A 214 22.08 16.19 11.03
CA PHE A 214 22.08 17.17 12.10
C PHE A 214 21.17 16.77 13.25
N SER A 215 19.93 16.34 12.96
CA SER A 215 18.96 15.92 13.98
C SER A 215 19.43 14.71 14.80
N ARG A 216 20.38 13.93 14.28
CA ARG A 216 20.92 12.72 14.90
C ARG A 216 22.27 12.92 15.59
N THR A 217 23.08 13.87 15.14
CA THR A 217 24.46 14.03 15.60
C THR A 217 24.70 15.27 16.47
N ILE A 218 23.85 16.30 16.36
CA ILE A 218 24.00 17.53 17.12
C ILE A 218 23.16 17.47 18.40
N ASN A 219 23.80 17.82 19.53
CA ASN A 219 23.17 17.89 20.83
C ASN A 219 22.04 18.93 20.85
N LEU A 220 21.05 18.73 21.71
CA LEU A 220 19.91 19.64 21.81
C LEU A 220 20.28 21.07 22.25
N ASP A 221 21.39 21.22 22.98
CA ASP A 221 21.96 22.50 23.39
C ASP A 221 22.95 23.10 22.37
N LEU A 222 23.16 22.41 21.25
CA LEU A 222 24.08 22.77 20.17
C LEU A 222 25.56 22.86 20.61
N SER A 223 25.91 22.30 21.77
CA SER A 223 27.25 22.41 22.36
C SER A 223 28.36 21.76 21.53
N ASN A 224 28.03 20.72 20.75
CA ASN A 224 28.96 20.01 19.88
C ASN A 224 28.90 20.46 18.42
N TYR A 225 28.21 21.58 18.12
CA TYR A 225 28.19 22.15 16.79
C TYR A 225 29.52 22.83 16.46
N ASP A 226 30.07 22.51 15.30
CA ASP A 226 31.31 23.11 14.77
C ASP A 226 30.95 24.09 13.64
N GLU A 227 31.18 25.38 13.88
CA GLU A 227 30.90 26.47 12.94
C GLU A 227 31.87 26.50 11.75
N ASP A 228 33.04 25.88 11.88
CA ASP A 228 34.00 25.67 10.78
C ASP A 228 33.77 24.32 10.06
N GLY A 229 32.71 23.60 10.43
CA GLY A 229 32.34 22.32 9.87
C GLY A 229 31.81 22.39 8.43
N ALA A 230 31.60 21.21 7.82
CA ALA A 230 31.08 21.10 6.44
C ALA A 230 29.54 21.07 6.37
N TRP A 231 28.86 21.69 7.34
CA TRP A 231 27.40 21.76 7.33
C TRP A 231 26.92 22.75 6.24
N PRO A 232 25.72 22.54 5.66
CA PRO A 232 25.13 23.55 4.79
C PRO A 232 24.88 24.84 5.55
N VAL A 233 25.12 25.99 4.88
CA VAL A 233 24.89 27.35 5.42
C VAL A 233 23.52 27.53 6.08
N LEU A 234 22.51 26.79 5.61
CA LEU A 234 21.17 26.79 6.23
C LEU A 234 21.21 26.37 7.71
N LEU A 235 22.02 25.37 8.05
CA LEU A 235 22.16 24.87 9.41
C LEU A 235 23.05 25.79 10.25
N ASP A 236 24.07 26.41 9.67
CA ASP A 236 24.86 27.45 10.33
C ASP A 236 23.96 28.62 10.77
N GLU A 237 23.15 29.14 9.82
CA GLU A 237 22.21 30.22 10.09
C GLU A 237 21.13 29.83 11.10
N PHE A 238 20.71 28.55 11.13
CA PHE A 238 19.79 28.06 12.16
C PHE A 238 20.43 28.09 13.56
N VAL A 239 21.67 27.62 13.70
CA VAL A 239 22.39 27.61 14.98
C VAL A 239 22.61 29.03 15.48
N GLU A 240 23.05 29.94 14.60
CA GLU A 240 23.23 31.36 14.92
C GLU A 240 21.91 31.99 15.41
N TRP A 241 20.82 31.79 14.65
CA TRP A 241 19.49 32.29 15.00
C TRP A 241 18.99 31.75 16.34
N TYR A 242 19.19 30.46 16.60
CA TYR A 242 18.74 29.82 17.84
C TYR A 242 19.52 30.34 19.05
N LYS A 243 20.86 30.43 18.95
CA LYS A 243 21.72 31.00 20.00
C LYS A 243 21.34 32.46 20.30
N GLY A 244 21.08 33.27 19.26
CA GLY A 244 20.68 34.67 19.40
C GLY A 244 19.37 34.84 20.18
N LYS A 245 18.37 33.99 19.92
CA LYS A 245 17.10 33.99 20.66
C LYS A 245 17.23 33.65 22.14
N GLN A 246 18.15 32.75 22.51
CA GLN A 246 18.36 32.37 23.90
C GLN A 246 19.06 33.44 24.74
N MET A 247 19.72 34.40 24.08
CA MET A 247 20.37 35.54 24.74
C MET A 247 19.44 36.76 24.93
N THR A 248 18.19 36.68 24.46
CA THR A 248 17.19 37.75 24.55
C THR A 248 16.09 37.37 25.52
#